data_AF-N6ZRP5-F1
#
_entry.id   AF-N6ZRP5-F1
#
_cell.length_a   1.000
_cell.length_b   1.000
_cell.length_c   1.000
_cell.angle_alpha   90.00
_cell.angle_beta   90.00
_cell.angle_gamma   90.00
#
_symmetry.space_group_name_H-M   'P 1'
#
loop_
_entity.id
_entity.type
_entity.pdbx_description
1 polymer ?
#
loop_
_entity_poly.entity_id
_entity_poly.type
_entity_poly.pdbx_seq_one_letter_code
_entity_poly.pdbx_strand_id
1 'polypeptide(L)' 'MNAPLPIGQILVAAGLIGEDQLRIALHEQRGRSQPLGRVLVELGFVSEAALREALAARSGLPCVDLASALADPDAI' A
#
# COMPACT_ATOMS: atom_id res chain seq x y z
N MET A 1 -0.22 -9.47 -21.93
CA MET A 1 -0.06 -9.98 -20.55
C MET A 1 -0.17 -8.78 -19.63
N ASN A 2 -1.31 -8.57 -18.95
CA ASN A 2 -1.47 -7.41 -18.07
C ASN A 2 -0.98 -7.80 -16.67
N ALA A 3 0.32 -7.61 -16.39
CA ALA A 3 0.83 -7.82 -15.04
C ALA A 3 0.23 -6.76 -14.11
N PRO A 4 -0.21 -7.11 -12.89
CA PRO A 4 -0.72 -6.14 -11.93
C PRO A 4 0.34 -5.08 -11.64
N LEU A 5 -0.07 -3.81 -11.50
CA LEU A 5 0.88 -2.72 -11.25
C LEU A 5 1.77 -3.03 -10.02
N PRO A 6 3.09 -2.80 -10.11
CA PRO A 6 3.99 -2.95 -8.98
C PRO A 6 3.55 -2.06 -7.82
N ILE A 7 3.62 -2.57 -6.59
CA ILE A 7 3.20 -1.80 -5.39
C ILE A 7 3.94 -0.47 -5.29
N GLY A 8 5.22 -0.42 -5.67
CA GLY A 8 6.01 0.81 -5.67
C GLY A 8 5.40 1.90 -6.54
N GLN A 9 4.90 1.56 -7.73
CA GLN A 9 4.26 2.53 -8.62
C GLN A 9 2.90 3.00 -8.10
N ILE A 10 2.16 2.12 -7.43
CA ILE A 10 0.89 2.50 -6.78
C ILE A 10 1.15 3.50 -5.66
N LEU A 11 2.18 3.26 -4.84
CA LEU A 11 2.53 4.16 -3.75
C LEU A 11 3.03 5.53 -4.26
N VAL A 12 3.78 5.56 -5.37
CA VAL A 12 4.17 6.81 -6.04
C VAL A 12 2.95 7.54 -6.60
N ALA A 13 2.07 6.84 -7.32
CA ALA A 13 0.86 7.42 -7.88
C ALA A 13 -0.11 7.96 -6.80
N ALA A 14 -0.13 7.33 -5.62
CA ALA A 14 -0.88 7.78 -4.46
C ALA A 14 -0.20 8.92 -3.67
N GLY A 15 1.00 9.33 -4.04
CA GLY A 15 1.78 10.36 -3.33
C GLY A 15 2.28 9.92 -1.95
N LEU A 16 2.24 8.61 -1.65
CA LEU A 16 2.69 8.05 -0.37
C LEU A 16 4.21 7.96 -0.29
N ILE A 17 4.88 7.82 -1.43
CA ILE A 17 6.34 7.89 -1.56
C ILE A 17 6.73 8.68 -2.82
N GLY A 18 7.93 9.23 -2.84
CA GLY A 18 8.54 9.82 -4.04
C GLY A 18 9.29 8.80 -4.90
N GLU A 19 9.61 9.18 -6.15
CA GLU A 19 10.40 8.34 -7.06
C GLU A 19 11.79 8.00 -6.48
N ASP A 20 12.44 8.95 -5.80
CA ASP A 20 13.74 8.72 -5.16
C ASP A 20 13.66 7.71 -4.02
N GLN A 21 12.60 7.75 -3.21
CA GLN A 21 12.36 6.78 -2.14
C GLN A 21 12.13 5.38 -2.73
N LEU A 22 11.38 5.28 -3.83
CA LEU A 22 11.20 4.04 -4.56
C LEU A 22 12.54 3.50 -5.10
N ARG A 23 13.38 4.36 -5.67
CA ARG A 23 14.71 3.99 -6.18
C ARG A 23 15.64 3.51 -5.07
N ILE A 24 15.65 4.19 -3.93
CA ILE A 24 16.43 3.79 -2.75
C ILE A 24 15.94 2.42 -2.24
N ALA A 25 14.63 2.23 -2.07
CA ALA A 25 14.08 0.97 -1.61
C ALA A 25 14.36 -0.20 -2.57
N LEU A 26 14.30 0.03 -3.89
CA LEU A 26 14.68 -0.96 -4.89
C LEU A 26 16.18 -1.29 -4.82
N HIS A 27 17.03 -0.31 -4.54
CA HIS A 27 18.46 -0.53 -4.33
C HIS A 27 18.71 -1.37 -3.07
N GLU A 28 18.10 -1.02 -1.94
CA GLU A 28 18.20 -1.75 -0.67
C GLU A 28 17.61 -3.15 -0.74
N GLN A 29 16.60 -3.38 -1.58
CA GLN A 29 16.03 -4.69 -1.82
C GLN A 29 17.01 -5.62 -2.57
N ARG A 30 17.93 -5.08 -3.39
CA ARG A 30 18.89 -5.91 -4.16
C ARG A 30 19.79 -6.68 -3.19
N GLY A 31 19.61 -7.99 -3.15
CA GLY A 31 20.33 -8.89 -2.24
C GLY A 31 19.53 -9.32 -1.01
N ARG A 32 18.31 -8.79 -0.82
CA ARG A 32 17.38 -9.22 0.23
C ARG A 32 16.29 -10.10 -0.37
N SER A 33 15.99 -11.23 0.26
CA SER A 33 14.84 -12.08 -0.10
C SER A 33 13.55 -11.58 0.57
N GLN A 34 13.27 -10.28 0.45
CA GLN A 34 12.10 -9.64 1.07
C GLN A 34 11.30 -8.81 0.06
N PRO A 35 9.97 -8.69 0.22
CA PRO A 35 9.15 -7.89 -0.67
C PRO A 35 9.44 -6.39 -0.53
N LEU A 36 9.34 -5.64 -1.63
CA LEU A 36 9.63 -4.20 -1.69
C LEU A 36 8.85 -3.39 -0.64
N GLY A 37 7.57 -3.74 -0.42
CA GLY A 37 6.74 -3.10 0.61
C GLY A 37 7.36 -3.19 2.01
N ARG A 38 7.96 -4.32 2.36
CA ARG A 38 8.63 -4.48 3.66
C ARG A 38 9.89 -3.62 3.76
N VAL A 39 10.67 -3.52 2.68
CA VAL A 39 11.82 -2.60 2.61
C VAL A 39 11.36 -1.15 2.81
N LEU A 40 10.28 -0.74 2.15
CA LEU A 40 9.74 0.62 2.27
C LEU A 40 9.31 0.97 3.71
N VAL A 41 8.75 0.00 4.44
CA VAL A 41 8.39 0.16 5.86
C VAL A 41 9.63 0.21 6.75
N GLU A 42 10.60 -0.69 6.53
CA GLU A 42 11.86 -0.73 7.28
C GLU A 42 12.69 0.56 7.11
N LEU A 43 12.64 1.17 5.92
CA LEU A 43 13.28 2.47 5.63
C LEU A 43 12.48 3.67 6.14
N GLY A 44 11.26 3.46 6.66
CA GLY A 44 10.39 4.53 7.14
C GLY A 44 9.77 5.41 6.04
N PHE A 45 9.80 4.96 4.78
CA PHE A 45 9.24 5.71 3.65
C PHE A 45 7.72 5.59 3.59
N VAL A 46 7.15 4.49 4.09
CA VAL A 46 5.70 4.29 4.18
C VAL A 46 5.35 3.59 5.48
N SER A 47 4.19 3.89 6.05
CA SER A 47 3.69 3.17 7.22
C SER A 47 3.15 1.78 6.82
N GLU A 48 3.14 0.85 7.76
CA GLU A 48 2.56 -0.48 7.51
C GLU A 48 1.05 -0.39 7.20
N ALA A 49 0.34 0.57 7.82
CA ALA A 49 -1.07 0.84 7.54
C ALA A 49 -1.30 1.31 6.10
N ALA A 50 -0.57 2.34 5.65
CA ALA A 50 -0.68 2.86 4.29
C ALA A 50 -0.28 1.82 3.24
N LEU A 51 0.72 0.98 3.54
CA LEU A 51 1.08 -0.15 2.68
C LEU A 51 -0.06 -1.18 2.56
N ARG A 52 -0.74 -1.53 3.67
CA ARG A 52 -1.89 -2.44 3.64
C ARG A 52 -3.03 -1.88 2.79
N GLU A 53 -3.34 -0.59 2.96
CA GLU A 53 -4.39 0.09 2.16
C GLU A 53 -4.07 0.04 0.66
N ALA A 54 -2.83 0.37 0.27
CA ALA A 54 -2.41 0.32 -1.12
C ALA A 54 -2.46 -1.12 -1.71
N LEU A 55 -2.12 -2.14 -0.90
CA LEU A 55 -2.22 -3.54 -1.30
C LEU A 55 -3.68 -4.02 -1.43
N ALA A 56 -4.57 -3.56 -0.55
CA ALA A 56 -6.00 -3.84 -0.61
C ALA A 56 -6.62 -3.23 -1.87
N ALA A 57 -6.33 -1.94 -2.12
CA ALA A 57 -6.78 -1.22 -3.32
C ALA A 57 -6.31 -1.90 -4.62
N ARG A 58 -5.07 -2.41 -4.64
CA ARG A 58 -4.55 -3.19 -5.79
C ARG A 58 -5.29 -4.50 -6.01
N SER A 59 -5.78 -5.14 -4.94
CA SER A 59 -6.36 -6.49 -4.98
C SER A 59 -7.83 -6.53 -5.38
N GLY A 60 -8.46 -5.37 -5.63
CA GLY A 60 -9.86 -5.28 -6.04
C GLY A 60 -10.87 -5.76 -4.99
N LEU A 61 -10.41 -6.03 -3.76
CA LEU A 61 -11.29 -6.19 -2.62
C LEU A 61 -11.79 -4.78 -2.30
N PRO A 62 -13.10 -4.50 -2.44
CA PRO A 62 -13.64 -3.24 -1.95
C PRO A 62 -13.24 -3.18 -0.47
N CYS A 63 -12.43 -2.18 -0.13
CA CYS A 63 -12.27 -1.81 1.26
C CYS A 63 -13.69 -1.62 1.76
N VAL A 64 -14.16 -2.52 2.62
CA VAL A 64 -15.44 -2.33 3.29
C VAL A 64 -15.28 -1.01 4.00
N ASP A 65 -15.99 0.00 3.50
CA ASP A 65 -16.03 1.32 4.07
C ASP A 65 -16.71 1.18 5.44
N LEU A 66 -15.89 0.89 6.45
CA LEU A 66 -16.31 0.80 7.84
C LEU A 66 -16.49 2.20 8.45
N ALA A 67 -16.68 3.24 7.63
CA ALA A 67 -17.16 4.56 8.05
C ALA A 67 -18.64 4.81 7.70
N SER A 68 -19.39 3.80 7.24
CA SER A 68 -20.85 3.90 7.11
C SER A 68 -21.62 2.82 7.88
N ALA A 69 -21.10 2.37 9.02
CA ALA A 69 -21.96 1.86 10.08
C ALA A 69 -22.65 3.05 10.77
N LEU A 70 -23.55 3.73 10.03
CA LEU A 70 -24.73 4.27 10.69
C LEU A 70 -25.44 3.04 11.24
N ALA A 71 -25.15 2.71 12.50
CA ALA A 71 -25.99 1.81 13.25
C ALA A 71 -27.42 2.36 13.09
N ASP A 72 -28.29 1.60 12.46
CA ASP A 72 -29.71 1.95 12.34
C ASP A 72 -30.23 2.29 13.74
N PRO A 73 -30.65 3.54 13.99
CA PRO A 73 -31.26 3.89 15.27
C PRO A 73 -32.71 3.43 15.38
N ASP A 74 -33.27 2.76 14.36
CA ASP A 74 -34.69 2.33 14.32
C ASP A 74 -34.92 0.88 14.75
N ALA A 75 -34.06 0.32 15.60
CA ALA A 75 -34.42 -0.86 16.39
C ALA A 75 -35.29 -0.44 17.60
N ILE A 76 -36.53 0.01 17.35
CA ILE A 76 -37.61 0.07 18.34
C ILE A 76 -38.86 -0.59 17.75
#